data_AF-A0AAJ2HGB0-F1
#
_entry.id   AF-A0AAJ2HGB0-F1
#
_cell.length_a   1.000
_cell.length_b   1.000
_cell.length_c   1.000
_cell.angle_alpha   90.00
_cell.angle_beta   90.00
_cell.angle_gamma   90.00
#
_symmetry.space_group_name_H-M   'P 1'
#
loop_
_entity.id
_entity.type
_entity.pdbx_description
1 polymer ?
#
loop_
_entity_poly.entity_id
_entity_poly.type
_entity_poly.pdbx_seq_one_letter_code
_entity_poly.pdbx_strand_id
1 'polypeptide(L)'
;MGRLLFNVLGMVAEFEADLIRARTREGMAVAKAKGRLRGKKPKLSTKQEAHLVALYRSGTHTTAEVAELFGVARSTVYRALQRAAT
;
A
#
# COMPACT_ATOMS: atom_id res chain seq x y z
N MET A 1 -26.63 9.95 39.00
CA MET A 1 -25.92 11.05 38.31
C MET A 1 -24.68 10.61 37.51
N GLY A 2 -23.84 9.69 37.99
CA GLY A 2 -22.61 9.27 37.26
C GLY A 2 -22.84 8.67 35.86
N ARG A 3 -23.91 7.89 35.67
CA ARG A 3 -24.23 7.26 34.36
C ARG A 3 -24.60 8.28 33.27
N LEU A 4 -25.31 9.35 33.63
CA LEU A 4 -25.67 10.41 32.69
C LEU A 4 -24.43 11.20 32.24
N LEU A 5 -23.59 11.61 33.20
CA LEU A 5 -22.34 12.30 32.88
C LEU A 5 -21.42 11.44 32.01
N PHE A 6 -21.28 10.15 32.33
CA PHE A 6 -20.48 9.21 31.55
C PHE A 6 -20.98 9.12 30.10
N ASN A 7 -22.29 9.01 29.89
CA ASN A 7 -22.87 8.95 28.55
C ASN A 7 -22.67 10.25 27.76
N VAL A 8 -22.82 11.41 28.40
CA VAL A 8 -22.58 12.71 27.76
C VAL A 8 -21.12 12.84 27.33
N LEU A 9 -20.17 12.47 28.21
CA LEU A 9 -18.75 12.50 27.87
C LEU A 9 -18.41 11.51 26.75
N GLY A 10 -19.04 10.33 26.74
CA GLY A 10 -18.91 9.36 25.65
C GLY A 10 -19.39 9.91 24.31
N MET A 11 -20.54 10.59 24.29
CA MET A 11 -21.08 11.23 23.09
C MET A 11 -20.17 12.34 22.57
N VAL A 12 -19.61 13.17 23.47
CA VAL A 12 -18.64 14.21 23.08
C VAL A 12 -17.38 13.59 22.49
N ALA A 13 -16.84 12.54 23.10
CA ALA A 13 -15.66 11.86 22.60
C ALA A 13 -15.88 11.24 21.21
N GLU A 14 -17.05 10.66 20.96
CA GLU A 14 -17.42 10.12 19.65
C GLU A 14 -17.52 11.21 18.60
N PHE A 15 -18.19 12.33 18.93
CA PHE A 15 -18.32 13.50 18.06
C PHE A 15 -16.95 14.09 17.68
N GLU A 16 -16.06 14.27 18.64
CA GLU A 16 -14.70 14.77 18.38
C GLU A 16 -13.90 13.80 17.49
N ALA A 17 -14.00 12.49 17.74
CA ALA A 17 -13.36 11.48 16.91
C ALA A 17 -13.85 11.51 15.46
N ASP A 18 -15.16 11.71 15.26
CA ASP A 18 -15.75 11.84 13.93
C ASP A 18 -15.32 13.10 13.20
N LEU A 19 -15.23 14.24 13.88
CA LEU A 19 -14.67 15.46 13.30
C LEU A 19 -13.21 15.29 12.86
N ILE A 20 -12.38 14.62 13.67
CA ILE A 20 -10.99 14.32 13.31
C ILE A 20 -10.95 13.44 12.06
N ARG A 21 -11.77 12.37 12.02
CA ARG A 21 -11.86 11.47 10.86
C ARG A 21 -12.30 12.21 9.59
N ALA A 22 -13.29 13.08 9.69
CA ALA A 22 -13.77 13.88 8.56
C ALA A 22 -12.65 14.76 7.99
N ARG A 23 -11.94 15.50 8.84
CA ARG A 23 -10.80 16.32 8.43
C ARG A 23 -9.67 15.50 7.81
N THR A 24 -9.34 14.34 8.37
CA THR A 24 -8.34 13.45 7.79
C THR A 24 -8.77 12.96 6.41
N ARG A 25 -10.04 12.59 6.22
CA ARG A 25 -10.58 12.16 4.92
C ARG A 25 -10.50 13.27 3.88
N GLU A 26 -10.87 14.50 4.23
CA GLU A 26 -10.72 15.67 3.37
C GLU A 26 -9.26 15.90 2.97
N GLY A 27 -8.35 15.90 3.95
CA GLY A 27 -6.91 16.03 3.70
C GLY A 27 -6.37 14.92 2.80
N MET A 28 -6.80 13.68 3.01
CA MET A 28 -6.45 12.54 2.16
C MET A 28 -6.99 12.70 0.74
N ALA A 29 -8.22 13.20 0.56
CA ALA A 29 -8.79 13.45 -0.76
C ALA A 29 -7.95 14.48 -1.54
N VAL A 30 -7.55 15.58 -0.90
CA VAL A 30 -6.66 16.59 -1.49
C VAL A 30 -5.29 15.99 -1.83
N ALA A 31 -4.69 15.21 -0.92
CA ALA A 31 -3.41 14.55 -1.17
C ALA A 31 -3.47 13.51 -2.29
N LYS A 32 -4.59 12.78 -2.41
CA LYS A 32 -4.86 11.83 -3.50
C LYS A 32 -4.97 12.56 -4.83
N ALA A 33 -5.73 13.67 -4.90
CA ALA A 33 -5.85 14.48 -6.11
C ALA A 33 -4.48 15.04 -6.57
N LYS A 34 -3.60 15.38 -5.62
CA LYS A 34 -2.20 15.79 -5.89
C LYS A 34 -1.24 14.62 -6.18
N GLY A 35 -1.73 13.37 -6.23
CA GLY A 35 -0.92 12.18 -6.50
C GLY A 35 0.13 11.84 -5.42
N ARG A 36 0.02 12.42 -4.22
CA ARG A 36 0.96 12.21 -3.10
C ARG A 36 0.70 10.92 -2.34
N LEU A 37 -0.56 10.48 -2.30
CA LEU A 37 -0.92 9.19 -1.73
C LEU A 37 -0.61 8.08 -2.73
N ARG A 38 0.62 7.59 -2.67
CA ARG A 38 1.04 6.34 -3.33
C ARG A 38 1.12 5.29 -2.24
N GLY A 39 0.47 4.14 -2.46
CA GLY A 39 0.52 3.01 -1.54
C GLY A 39 1.96 2.51 -1.32
N LYS A 40 2.11 1.34 -0.69
CA LYS A 40 3.44 0.77 -0.45
C LYS A 40 4.23 0.70 -1.76
N LYS A 41 5.38 1.37 -1.80
CA LYS A 41 6.29 1.33 -2.95
C LYS A 41 6.73 -0.12 -3.21
N PRO A 42 6.90 -0.53 -4.49
CA PRO A 42 7.49 -1.81 -4.80
C PRO A 42 8.84 -2.00 -4.10
N LYS A 43 9.15 -3.24 -3.69
CA LYS A 43 10.44 -3.58 -3.07
C LYS A 43 11.63 -3.41 -4.03
N LEU A 44 11.37 -3.58 -5.32
CA LEU A 44 12.37 -3.48 -6.37
C LEU A 44 12.30 -2.10 -7.01
N SER A 45 13.46 -1.54 -7.36
CA SER A 45 13.53 -0.37 -8.22
C SER A 45 13.01 -0.71 -9.63
N THR A 46 12.62 0.32 -10.40
CA THR A 46 12.16 0.13 -11.78
C THR A 46 13.18 -0.60 -12.65
N LYS A 47 14.49 -0.34 -12.44
CA LYS A 47 15.57 -1.03 -13.15
C LYS A 47 15.66 -2.50 -12.77
N GLN A 48 15.59 -2.81 -11.47
CA GLN A 48 15.59 -4.20 -10.99
C GLN A 48 14.35 -4.95 -11.48
N GLU A 49 13.20 -4.30 -11.49
CA GLU A 49 11.96 -4.89 -11.98
C GLU A 49 12.04 -5.20 -13.49
N ALA A 50 12.57 -4.28 -14.30
CA ALA A 50 12.79 -4.52 -15.72
C ALA A 50 13.78 -5.67 -15.96
N HIS A 51 14.86 -5.73 -15.20
CA HIS A 51 15.83 -6.82 -15.28
C HIS A 51 15.21 -8.16 -14.89
N LEU A 52 14.43 -8.19 -13.80
CA LEU A 52 13.70 -9.36 -13.34
C LEU A 52 12.72 -9.89 -14.41
N VAL A 53 11.95 -8.99 -15.03
CA VAL A 53 10.99 -9.36 -16.08
C VAL A 53 11.70 -9.88 -17.32
N ALA A 54 12.82 -9.26 -17.72
CA ALA A 54 13.62 -9.73 -18.85
C ALA A 54 14.19 -11.13 -18.59
N LEU A 55 14.74 -11.36 -17.40
CA LEU A 55 15.31 -12.65 -16.99
C LEU A 55 14.25 -13.76 -16.92
N TYR A 56 13.04 -13.44 -16.48
CA TYR A 56 11.94 -14.39 -16.52
C TYR A 56 11.52 -14.70 -17.96
N ARG A 57 11.42 -13.68 -18.81
CA ARG A 57 11.02 -13.82 -20.22
C ARG A 57 12.05 -14.54 -21.10
N SER A 58 13.33 -14.55 -20.72
CA SER A 58 14.34 -15.36 -21.42
C SER A 58 14.14 -16.87 -21.25
N GLY A 59 13.27 -17.30 -20.31
CA GLY A 59 12.95 -18.70 -20.10
C GLY A 59 14.08 -19.53 -19.46
N THR A 60 15.17 -18.87 -19.04
CA THR A 60 16.35 -19.53 -18.49
C THR A 60 16.26 -19.81 -17.00
N HIS A 61 15.34 -19.14 -16.29
CA HIS A 61 15.17 -19.27 -14.85
C HIS A 61 13.70 -19.46 -14.48
N THR A 62 13.45 -20.31 -13.51
CA THR A 62 12.15 -20.47 -12.87
C THR A 62 11.80 -19.25 -12.01
N THR A 63 10.51 -19.10 -11.66
CA THR A 63 10.08 -18.02 -10.76
C THR A 63 10.70 -18.11 -9.36
N ALA A 64 11.11 -19.32 -8.93
CA ALA A 64 11.78 -19.53 -7.66
C ALA A 64 13.24 -19.04 -7.70
N GLU A 65 13.99 -19.38 -8.74
CA GLU A 65 15.38 -18.93 -8.91
C GLU A 65 15.44 -17.41 -9.10
N VAL A 66 14.53 -16.83 -9.87
CA VAL A 66 14.43 -15.37 -10.01
C VAL A 66 14.10 -14.70 -8.67
N ALA A 67 13.23 -15.30 -7.85
CA ALA A 67 12.92 -14.78 -6.52
C ALA A 67 14.15 -14.77 -5.61
N GLU A 68 14.93 -15.85 -5.63
CA GLU A 68 16.18 -15.99 -4.86
C GLU A 68 17.25 -14.98 -5.32
N LEU A 69 17.51 -14.89 -6.62
CA LEU A 69 18.49 -13.96 -7.21
C LEU A 69 18.23 -12.50 -6.83
N PHE A 70 16.97 -12.11 -6.72
CA PHE A 70 16.58 -10.75 -6.37
C PHE A 70 16.28 -10.56 -4.88
N GLY A 71 16.44 -11.60 -4.05
CA GLY A 71 16.19 -11.54 -2.60
C GLY A 71 14.74 -11.20 -2.24
N VAL A 72 13.78 -11.64 -3.06
CA VAL A 72 12.35 -11.35 -2.89
C VAL A 72 11.52 -12.61 -2.81
N ALA A 73 10.30 -12.52 -2.26
CA ALA A 73 9.37 -13.64 -2.30
C ALA A 73 8.84 -13.85 -3.73
N ARG A 74 8.48 -15.09 -4.09
CA ARG A 74 7.82 -15.44 -5.37
C ARG A 74 6.61 -14.55 -5.69
N SER A 75 5.85 -14.13 -4.67
CA SER A 75 4.72 -13.20 -4.84
C SER A 75 5.13 -11.84 -5.40
N THR A 76 6.37 -11.39 -5.13
CA THR A 76 6.92 -10.14 -5.68
C THR A 76 7.26 -10.29 -7.15
N VAL A 77 7.78 -11.46 -7.56
CA VAL A 77 8.01 -11.82 -8.97
C VAL A 77 6.70 -11.76 -9.75
N TYR A 78 5.66 -12.45 -9.28
CA TYR A 78 4.35 -12.43 -9.95
C TYR A 78 3.75 -11.03 -10.05
N ARG A 79 3.85 -10.22 -8.98
CA ARG A 79 3.37 -8.83 -9.01
C ARG A 79 4.15 -7.95 -9.98
N ALA A 80 5.45 -8.18 -10.14
CA ALA A 80 6.27 -7.49 -11.14
C ALA A 80 5.84 -7.87 -12.56
N LEU A 81 5.63 -9.16 -12.82
CA LEU A 81 5.14 -9.64 -14.11
C LEU A 81 3.75 -9.08 -14.45
N GLN A 82 2.85 -9.02 -13.47
CA GLN A 82 1.52 -8.43 -13.65
C GLN A 82 1.58 -6.93 -13.98
N ARG A 83 2.46 -6.18 -13.29
CA ARG A 83 2.69 -4.76 -13.59
C ARG A 83 3.30 -4.54 -14.98
N ALA A 84 4.16 -5.44 -15.44
CA ALA A 84 4.77 -5.36 -16.77
C ALA A 84 3.83 -5.81 -17.91
N ALA A 85 2.69 -6.42 -17.58
CA ALA A 85 1.65 -6.79 -18.53
C ALA A 85 0.51 -5.76 -18.62
N THR A 86 0.47 -4.79 -17.69
CA THR A 86 -0.50 -3.69 -17.66
C THR A 86 0.12 -2.44 -18.27
#